data_AF-A0A966PMM9-F1
#
_entry.id   AF-A0A966PMM9-F1
#
_cell.length_a   1.000
_cell.length_b   1.000
_cell.length_c   1.000
_cell.angle_alpha   90.00
_cell.angle_beta   90.00
_cell.angle_gamma   90.00
#
_symmetry.space_group_name_H-M   'P 1'
#
loop_
_entity.id
_entity.type
_entity.pdbx_description
1 polymer ?
#
loop_
_entity_poly.entity_id
_entity_poly.type
_entity_poly.pdbx_seq_one_letter_code
_entity_poly.pdbx_strand_id
1 'polypeptide(L)'
;MKVVLMLAAQKRLRGLHPGGVVTLSDKRRYAYAIPGRRPGIIVSEGLISSLSPAELDAVLRHEQAHIDGRHDLWLLVARACVVLNPILIPVKRQLEFALERIADAAAKRDCGDTHIVVSALSKAALGPSYPTASLGIKSSSVAARVRWLKSGVSHSNPVHLTVVLTGCLVVVCLSVIQGHHILAAIRAVCT
;
A
#
# COMPACT_ATOMS: atom_id res chain seq x y z
N MET A 1 2.93 -10.66 16.28
CA MET A 1 1.54 -10.94 16.72
C MET A 1 0.44 -10.24 15.91
N LYS A 2 0.49 -8.92 15.66
CA LYS A 2 -0.59 -8.19 14.95
C LYS A 2 -0.80 -8.60 13.47
N VAL A 3 0.26 -8.92 12.72
CA VAL A 3 0.16 -9.35 11.32
C VAL A 3 -0.52 -10.72 11.19
N VAL A 4 -0.26 -11.65 12.11
CA VAL A 4 -0.89 -12.99 12.11
C VAL A 4 -2.38 -12.90 12.44
N LEU A 5 -2.77 -12.02 13.38
CA LEU A 5 -4.18 -11.76 13.69
C LEU A 5 -4.92 -11.12 12.51
N MET A 6 -4.26 -10.22 11.78
CA MET A 6 -4.80 -9.59 10.57
C MET A 6 -4.93 -10.58 9.42
N LEU A 7 -3.91 -11.44 9.21
CA LEU A 7 -3.95 -12.51 8.22
C LEU A 7 -5.01 -13.56 8.56
N ALA A 8 -5.24 -13.86 9.84
CA ALA A 8 -6.27 -14.80 10.28
C ALA A 8 -7.69 -14.22 10.09
N ALA A 9 -7.91 -12.95 10.43
CA ALA A 9 -9.15 -12.24 10.14
C ALA A 9 -9.39 -12.15 8.61
N GLN A 10 -8.33 -11.84 7.85
CA GLN A 10 -8.35 -11.79 6.39
C GLN A 10 -8.61 -13.16 5.75
N LYS A 11 -8.10 -14.26 6.33
CA LYS A 11 -8.40 -15.63 5.88
C LYS A 11 -9.87 -15.99 6.10
N ARG A 12 -10.43 -15.57 7.23
CA ARG A 12 -11.83 -15.82 7.61
C ARG A 12 -12.81 -15.01 6.74
N LEU A 13 -12.44 -13.78 6.38
CA LEU A 13 -13.18 -12.94 5.43
C LEU A 13 -13.07 -13.42 3.97
N ARG A 14 -11.90 -13.92 3.53
CA ARG A 14 -11.71 -14.51 2.20
C ARG A 14 -12.60 -15.73 1.93
N GLY A 15 -12.99 -16.48 2.97
CA GLY A 15 -13.92 -17.60 2.85
C GLY A 15 -15.39 -17.19 2.66
N LEU A 16 -15.73 -15.94 2.97
CA LEU A 16 -17.11 -15.43 2.96
C LEU A 16 -17.41 -14.51 1.76
N HIS A 17 -16.41 -14.14 0.97
CA HIS A 17 -16.56 -13.19 -0.13
C HIS A 17 -16.70 -13.86 -1.51
N PRO A 18 -17.77 -13.56 -2.27
CA PRO A 18 -17.91 -13.98 -3.67
C PRO A 18 -17.04 -13.20 -4.67
N GLY A 19 -16.31 -12.15 -4.22
CA GLY A 19 -15.73 -11.13 -5.10
C GLY A 19 -16.62 -9.88 -5.12
N GLY A 20 -16.02 -8.69 -5.24
CA GLY A 20 -16.75 -7.40 -5.19
C GLY A 20 -16.61 -6.64 -3.86
N VAL A 21 -17.52 -5.68 -3.63
CA VAL A 21 -17.53 -4.78 -2.47
C VAL A 21 -18.37 -5.38 -1.34
N VAL A 22 -17.83 -5.43 -0.12
CA VAL A 22 -18.57 -5.86 1.09
C VAL A 22 -18.49 -4.81 2.16
N THR A 23 -19.64 -4.58 2.77
CA THR A 23 -19.81 -3.63 3.86
C THR A 23 -19.70 -4.35 5.20
N LEU A 24 -18.93 -3.77 6.12
CA LEU A 24 -18.86 -4.21 7.52
C LEU A 24 -19.59 -3.22 8.43
N SER A 25 -20.41 -3.76 9.33
CA SER A 25 -21.08 -2.99 10.39
C SER A 25 -20.09 -2.56 11.47
N ASP A 26 -19.35 -1.50 11.15
CA ASP A 26 -18.34 -0.88 12.00
C ASP A 26 -18.42 0.64 11.83
N LYS A 27 -18.47 1.37 12.95
CA LYS A 27 -18.56 2.84 12.98
C LYS A 27 -17.23 3.53 12.65
N ARG A 28 -16.13 2.79 12.66
CA ARG A 28 -14.81 3.31 12.24
C ARG A 28 -14.81 3.56 10.73
N ARG A 29 -13.93 4.44 10.27
CA ARG A 29 -13.82 4.79 8.85
C ARG A 29 -12.64 4.05 8.23
N TYR A 30 -12.91 3.02 7.43
CA TYR A 30 -11.86 2.33 6.67
C TYR A 30 -12.44 1.68 5.41
N ALA A 31 -11.60 1.64 4.39
CA ALA A 31 -11.72 0.74 3.26
C ALA A 31 -10.36 0.06 3.04
N TYR A 32 -10.37 -1.15 2.50
CA TYR A 32 -9.15 -1.78 2.02
C TYR A 32 -9.42 -2.88 0.99
N ALA A 33 -8.53 -2.97 0.01
CA ALA A 33 -8.46 -4.07 -0.93
C ALA A 33 -8.08 -5.40 -0.26
N ILE A 34 -8.82 -6.46 -0.57
CA ILE A 34 -8.44 -7.85 -0.32
C ILE A 34 -7.85 -8.44 -1.60
N PRO A 35 -6.54 -8.73 -1.63
CA PRO A 35 -5.95 -9.43 -2.76
C PRO A 35 -6.27 -10.93 -2.71
N GLY A 36 -6.12 -11.64 -3.82
CA GLY A 36 -6.22 -13.11 -3.87
C GLY A 36 -6.94 -13.62 -5.12
N ARG A 37 -7.32 -14.90 -5.10
CA ARG A 37 -8.08 -15.54 -6.19
C ARG A 37 -9.48 -14.95 -6.40
N ARG A 38 -10.07 -14.41 -5.33
CA ARG A 38 -11.33 -13.65 -5.35
C ARG A 38 -11.05 -12.28 -4.77
N PRO A 39 -10.54 -11.35 -5.59
CA PRO A 39 -10.27 -10.01 -5.10
C PRO A 39 -11.58 -9.30 -4.74
N GLY A 40 -11.50 -8.39 -3.77
CA GLY A 40 -12.67 -7.63 -3.34
C GLY A 40 -12.26 -6.46 -2.47
N ILE A 41 -13.23 -5.62 -2.14
CA ILE A 41 -13.02 -4.41 -1.35
C ILE A 41 -13.87 -4.53 -0.09
N ILE A 42 -13.27 -4.28 1.06
CA ILE A 42 -14.00 -4.12 2.32
C ILE A 42 -14.19 -2.63 2.58
N VAL A 43 -15.39 -2.24 2.95
CA VAL A 43 -15.74 -0.88 3.34
C VAL A 43 -16.54 -0.91 4.64
N SER A 44 -16.31 0.02 5.55
CA SER A 44 -17.11 0.14 6.77
C SER A 44 -18.33 1.05 6.60
N GLU A 45 -19.41 0.77 7.32
CA GLU A 45 -20.58 1.67 7.42
C GLU A 45 -20.19 3.08 7.89
N GLY A 46 -19.24 3.18 8.82
CA GLY A 46 -18.71 4.45 9.30
C GLY A 46 -18.02 5.28 8.22
N LEU A 47 -17.38 4.64 7.23
CA LEU A 47 -16.83 5.35 6.08
C LEU A 47 -17.94 5.75 5.11
N ILE A 48 -18.85 4.82 4.77
CA ILE A 48 -19.97 5.08 3.84
C ILE A 48 -20.81 6.26 4.32
N SER A 49 -21.17 6.30 5.60
CA SER A 49 -21.96 7.38 6.21
C SER A 49 -21.25 8.74 6.27
N SER A 50 -19.92 8.77 6.06
CA SER A 50 -19.13 10.01 6.09
C SER A 50 -18.86 10.61 4.71
N LEU A 51 -19.13 9.86 3.64
CA LEU A 51 -18.80 10.21 2.26
C LEU A 51 -20.06 10.49 1.44
N SER A 52 -19.97 11.42 0.49
CA SER A 52 -20.95 11.54 -0.58
C SER A 52 -20.85 10.33 -1.53
N PRO A 53 -21.87 10.06 -2.37
CA PRO A 53 -21.80 8.97 -3.36
C PRO A 53 -20.56 9.07 -4.27
N ALA A 54 -20.22 10.28 -4.72
CA ALA A 54 -19.06 10.49 -5.59
C ALA A 54 -17.72 10.32 -4.84
N GLU A 55 -17.67 10.69 -3.56
CA GLU A 55 -16.49 10.46 -2.72
C GLU A 55 -16.31 8.97 -2.41
N LEU A 56 -17.39 8.24 -2.16
CA LEU A 56 -17.36 6.79 -1.97
C LEU A 56 -16.85 6.09 -3.23
N ASP A 57 -17.36 6.48 -4.40
CA ASP A 57 -16.92 5.96 -5.70
C ASP A 57 -15.43 6.22 -5.95
N ALA A 58 -14.92 7.40 -5.57
CA ALA A 58 -13.49 7.70 -5.60
C ALA A 58 -12.67 6.78 -4.69
N VAL A 59 -13.15 6.47 -3.48
CA VAL A 59 -12.49 5.50 -2.59
C VAL A 59 -12.51 4.10 -3.20
N LEU A 60 -13.63 3.66 -3.76
CA LEU A 60 -13.73 2.34 -4.36
C LEU A 60 -12.78 2.17 -5.55
N ARG A 61 -12.63 3.19 -6.40
CA ARG A 61 -11.66 3.19 -7.50
C ARG A 61 -10.21 3.19 -7.00
N HIS A 62 -9.93 3.93 -5.93
CA HIS A 62 -8.62 3.87 -5.28
C HIS A 62 -8.29 2.45 -4.80
N GLU A 63 -9.21 1.80 -4.10
CA GLU A 63 -9.04 0.42 -3.63
C GLU A 63 -8.96 -0.59 -4.78
N GLN A 64 -9.75 -0.39 -5.83
CA GLN A 64 -9.70 -1.22 -7.04
C GLN A 64 -8.32 -1.12 -7.72
N ALA A 65 -7.72 0.07 -7.77
CA ALA A 65 -6.38 0.25 -8.32
C ALA A 65 -5.31 -0.55 -7.55
N HIS A 66 -5.47 -0.77 -6.24
CA HIS A 66 -4.58 -1.66 -5.48
C HIS A 66 -4.69 -3.12 -5.90
N ILE A 67 -5.91 -3.56 -6.24
CA ILE A 67 -6.19 -4.91 -6.72
C ILE A 67 -5.57 -5.10 -8.11
N ASP A 68 -5.91 -4.20 -9.04
CA ASP A 68 -5.50 -4.28 -10.44
C ASP A 68 -3.98 -4.15 -10.58
N GLY A 69 -3.38 -3.24 -9.81
CA GLY A 69 -1.94 -3.03 -9.75
C GLY A 69 -1.17 -4.07 -8.94
N ARG A 70 -1.86 -5.02 -8.29
CA ARG A 70 -1.25 -6.04 -7.41
C ARG A 70 -0.29 -5.43 -6.40
N HIS A 71 -0.66 -4.28 -5.83
CA HIS A 71 0.18 -3.50 -4.92
C HIS A 71 0.59 -4.32 -3.68
N ASP A 72 -0.22 -5.32 -3.30
CA ASP A 72 0.08 -6.26 -2.24
C ASP A 72 1.37 -7.08 -2.49
N LEU A 73 1.62 -7.50 -3.74
CA LEU A 73 2.82 -8.26 -4.10
C LEU A 73 4.07 -7.38 -3.99
N TRP A 74 4.01 -6.14 -4.48
CA TRP A 74 5.11 -5.19 -4.38
C TRP A 74 5.48 -4.89 -2.92
N LEU A 75 4.47 -4.71 -2.07
CA LEU A 75 4.68 -4.53 -0.63
C LEU A 75 5.22 -5.79 0.05
N LEU A 76 4.84 -6.99 -0.41
CA LEU A 76 5.38 -8.24 0.09
C LEU A 76 6.88 -8.35 -0.24
N VAL A 77 7.27 -8.08 -1.49
CA VAL A 77 8.67 -8.07 -1.93
C VAL A 77 9.47 -7.07 -1.10
N ALA A 78 9.00 -5.83 -0.97
CA ALA A 78 9.70 -4.81 -0.20
C ALA A 78 9.85 -5.18 1.28
N ARG A 79 8.85 -5.85 1.89
CA ARG A 79 8.96 -6.38 3.26
C ARG A 79 10.01 -7.48 3.35
N ALA A 80 10.05 -8.40 2.39
CA ALA A 80 11.08 -9.45 2.34
C ALA A 80 12.48 -8.84 2.23
N CYS A 81 12.67 -7.83 1.37
CA CYS A 81 13.93 -7.11 1.25
C CYS A 81 14.34 -6.42 2.56
N VAL A 82 13.40 -5.81 3.29
CA VAL A 82 13.66 -5.19 4.61
C VAL A 82 14.04 -6.23 5.67
N VAL A 83 13.44 -7.43 5.63
CA VAL A 83 13.82 -8.52 6.54
C VAL A 83 15.24 -8.99 6.29
N LEU A 84 15.67 -9.06 5.02
CA LEU A 84 17.03 -9.43 4.64
C LEU A 84 18.04 -8.31 4.92
N ASN A 85 17.65 -7.06 4.69
CA ASN A 85 18.50 -5.90 4.91
C ASN A 85 17.69 -4.68 5.41
N PRO A 86 17.76 -4.37 6.72
CA PRO A 86 17.04 -3.24 7.31
C PRO A 86 17.40 -1.87 6.72
N ILE A 87 18.54 -1.72 6.03
CA ILE A 87 18.89 -0.46 5.35
C ILE A 87 17.88 -0.06 4.27
N LEU A 88 17.07 -1.01 3.79
CA LEU A 88 16.05 -0.79 2.75
C LEU A 88 14.72 -0.23 3.30
N ILE A 89 14.60 0.03 4.60
CA ILE A 89 13.40 0.65 5.19
C ILE A 89 12.98 1.95 4.46
N PRO A 90 13.88 2.89 4.12
CA PRO A 90 13.51 4.10 3.38
C PRO A 90 12.98 3.80 1.97
N VAL A 91 13.58 2.82 1.28
CA VAL A 91 13.14 2.39 -0.06
C VAL A 91 11.73 1.81 -0.01
N LYS A 92 11.45 0.94 0.97
CA LYS A 92 10.09 0.43 1.21
C LYS A 92 9.08 1.57 1.41
N ARG A 93 9.44 2.60 2.21
CA ARG A 93 8.56 3.75 2.44
C ARG A 93 8.30 4.56 1.17
N GLN A 94 9.32 4.75 0.33
CA GLN A 94 9.16 5.42 -0.97
C GLN A 94 8.27 4.61 -1.92
N LEU A 95 8.41 3.28 -1.94
CA LEU A 95 7.53 2.41 -2.70
C LEU A 95 6.09 2.50 -2.20
N GLU A 96 5.86 2.40 -0.88
CA GLU A 96 4.53 2.59 -0.28
C GLU A 96 3.90 3.90 -0.75
N PHE A 97 4.63 5.01 -0.66
CA PHE A 97 4.14 6.31 -1.12
C PHE A 97 3.89 6.37 -2.63
N ALA A 98 4.72 5.73 -3.45
CA ALA A 98 4.54 5.68 -4.90
C ALA A 98 3.28 4.89 -5.30
N LEU A 99 3.02 3.76 -4.64
CA LEU A 99 1.83 2.94 -4.89
C LEU A 99 0.54 3.68 -4.51
N GLU A 100 0.54 4.43 -3.40
CA GLU A 100 -0.59 5.30 -3.01
C GLU A 100 -0.84 6.39 -4.07
N ARG A 101 0.22 6.99 -4.62
CA ARG A 101 0.09 7.99 -5.71
C ARG A 101 -0.44 7.39 -7.00
N ILE A 102 -0.06 6.15 -7.33
CA ILE A 102 -0.59 5.44 -8.50
C ILE A 102 -2.09 5.20 -8.31
N ALA A 103 -2.52 4.77 -7.12
CA ALA A 103 -3.93 4.58 -6.80
C ALA A 103 -4.71 5.91 -6.81
N ASP A 104 -4.16 6.99 -6.26
CA ASP A 104 -4.74 8.34 -6.35
C ASP A 104 -4.90 8.82 -7.79
N ALA A 105 -3.90 8.56 -8.64
CA ALA A 105 -3.94 8.91 -10.05
C ALA A 105 -5.01 8.12 -10.81
N ALA A 106 -5.20 6.83 -10.48
CA ALA A 106 -6.29 6.03 -11.03
C ALA A 106 -7.66 6.59 -10.63
N ALA A 107 -7.89 6.82 -9.34
CA ALA A 107 -9.13 7.42 -8.85
C ALA A 107 -9.41 8.79 -9.48
N LYS A 108 -8.39 9.64 -9.62
CA LYS A 108 -8.52 10.94 -10.29
C LYS A 108 -8.90 10.81 -11.77
N ARG A 109 -8.27 9.89 -12.50
CA ARG A 109 -8.56 9.66 -13.93
C ARG A 109 -10.00 9.23 -14.14
N ASP A 110 -10.49 8.34 -13.28
CA ASP A 110 -11.80 7.72 -13.43
C ASP A 110 -12.94 8.62 -12.90
N CYS A 111 -12.71 9.39 -11.83
CA CYS A 111 -13.72 10.30 -11.27
C CYS A 111 -13.78 11.65 -11.98
N GLY A 112 -12.75 12.04 -12.73
CA GLY A 112 -12.69 13.32 -13.46
C GLY A 112 -12.53 14.58 -12.59
N ASP A 113 -12.73 14.51 -11.27
CA ASP A 113 -12.63 15.64 -10.36
C ASP A 113 -11.60 15.41 -9.23
N THR A 114 -10.58 16.27 -9.21
CA THR A 114 -9.53 16.25 -8.18
C THR A 114 -10.07 16.63 -6.80
N HIS A 115 -11.06 17.53 -6.71
CA HIS A 115 -11.66 17.94 -5.45
C HIS A 115 -12.37 16.78 -4.74
N ILE A 116 -13.06 15.92 -5.50
CA ILE A 116 -13.74 14.73 -4.97
C ILE A 116 -12.72 13.77 -4.37
N VAL A 117 -11.64 13.46 -5.09
CA VAL A 117 -10.58 12.56 -4.60
C VAL A 117 -9.91 13.13 -3.34
N VAL A 118 -9.58 14.42 -3.34
CA VAL A 118 -8.95 15.09 -2.19
C VAL A 118 -9.90 15.12 -0.98
N SER A 119 -11.19 15.41 -1.19
CA SER A 119 -12.19 15.42 -0.12
C SER A 119 -12.38 14.03 0.47
N ALA A 120 -12.54 13.02 -0.38
CA ALA A 120 -12.68 11.62 0.02
C ALA A 120 -11.47 11.16 0.86
N LEU A 121 -10.25 11.40 0.39
CA LEU A 121 -9.01 11.08 1.10
C LEU A 121 -8.92 11.80 2.45
N SER A 122 -9.30 13.08 2.50
CA SER A 122 -9.27 13.86 3.73
C SER A 122 -10.27 13.32 4.76
N LYS A 123 -11.50 13.00 4.35
CA LYS A 123 -12.54 12.45 5.23
C LYS A 123 -12.20 11.05 5.73
N ALA A 124 -11.62 10.21 4.88
CA ALA A 124 -11.12 8.89 5.27
C ALA A 124 -10.00 9.00 6.31
N ALA A 125 -9.09 9.97 6.15
CA ALA A 125 -7.97 10.19 7.08
C ALA A 125 -8.39 10.77 8.44
N LEU A 126 -9.50 11.51 8.51
CA LEU A 126 -10.00 12.16 9.73
C LEU A 126 -10.85 11.23 10.63
N GLY A 127 -11.08 9.98 10.24
CA GLY A 127 -11.85 9.01 11.04
C GLY A 127 -11.00 8.25 12.06
N PRO A 128 -11.62 7.71 13.13
CA PRO A 128 -10.97 6.73 14.00
C PRO A 128 -10.60 5.49 13.16
N SER A 129 -9.34 5.46 12.72
CA SER A 129 -8.76 4.36 11.94
C SER A 129 -8.25 3.26 12.87
N TYR A 130 -8.07 2.03 12.36
CA TYR A 130 -7.37 0.99 13.11
C TYR A 130 -6.00 1.52 13.63
N PRO A 131 -5.63 1.26 14.89
CA PRO A 131 -4.34 1.65 15.45
C PRO A 131 -3.24 0.78 14.83
N THR A 132 -2.85 1.17 13.63
CA THR A 132 -1.59 0.80 12.99
C THR A 132 -0.60 1.86 13.43
N ALA A 133 0.37 1.43 14.24
CA ALA A 133 1.33 2.31 14.91
C ALA A 133 2.11 3.16 13.89
N SER A 134 1.66 4.40 13.68
CA SER A 134 2.46 5.59 13.36
C SER A 134 1.51 6.80 13.22
N LEU A 135 0.97 7.28 14.34
CA LEU A 135 0.01 8.39 14.35
C LEU A 135 0.57 9.70 13.72
N GLY A 136 1.90 9.88 13.67
CA GLY A 136 2.52 11.06 13.03
C GLY A 136 2.87 10.92 11.53
N ILE A 137 2.94 9.69 10.99
CA ILE A 137 3.43 9.46 9.61
C ILE A 137 2.28 9.30 8.62
N LYS A 138 1.11 8.81 9.05
CA LYS A 138 -0.05 8.70 8.16
C LYS A 138 -0.62 10.07 7.76
N SER A 139 -0.74 11.01 8.70
CA SER A 139 -1.24 12.36 8.41
C SER A 139 -0.32 13.15 7.47
N SER A 140 1.00 13.05 7.66
CA SER A 140 1.98 13.67 6.77
C SER A 140 2.03 13.03 5.38
N SER A 141 1.79 11.71 5.27
CA SER A 141 1.65 11.02 3.98
C SER A 141 0.39 11.45 3.22
N VAL A 142 -0.73 11.66 3.92
CA VAL A 142 -1.97 12.17 3.33
C VAL A 142 -1.80 13.61 2.87
N ALA A 143 -1.21 14.48 3.69
CA ALA A 143 -0.95 15.86 3.31
C ALA A 143 -0.03 15.97 2.08
N ALA A 144 0.98 15.10 1.96
CA ALA A 144 1.85 15.04 0.79
C ALA A 144 1.10 14.59 -0.48
N ARG A 145 0.21 13.60 -0.36
CA ARG A 145 -0.66 13.14 -1.46
C ARG A 145 -1.65 14.22 -1.91
N VAL A 146 -2.30 14.91 -0.97
CA VAL A 146 -3.19 16.04 -1.26
C VAL A 146 -2.45 17.17 -1.97
N ARG A 147 -1.26 17.55 -1.48
CA ARG A 147 -0.43 18.56 -2.16
C ARG A 147 -0.07 18.13 -3.58
N TRP A 148 0.29 16.85 -3.78
CA TRP A 148 0.59 16.32 -5.11
C TRP A 148 -0.62 16.34 -6.05
N LEU A 149 -1.80 15.92 -5.57
CA LEU A 149 -3.03 15.94 -6.35
C LEU A 149 -3.40 17.37 -6.79
N LYS A 150 -3.23 18.34 -5.90
CA LYS A 150 -3.50 19.77 -6.17
C LYS A 150 -2.46 20.43 -7.07
N SER A 151 -1.19 20.04 -6.97
CA SER A 151 -0.14 20.68 -7.77
C SER A 151 -0.23 20.33 -9.25
N GLY A 152 -0.90 19.22 -9.62
CA GLY A 152 -1.04 18.78 -11.01
C GLY A 152 0.30 18.39 -11.67
N VAL A 153 1.42 18.53 -10.96
CA VAL A 153 2.75 18.27 -11.50
C VAL A 153 3.04 16.78 -11.42
N SER A 154 3.00 16.11 -12.57
CA SER A 154 3.58 14.79 -12.75
C SER A 154 5.10 14.90 -12.65
N HIS A 155 5.63 14.87 -11.43
CA HIS A 155 7.04 14.58 -11.21
C HIS A 155 7.28 13.08 -11.40
N SER A 156 7.01 12.59 -12.61
CA SER A 156 7.62 11.37 -13.12
C SER A 156 9.05 11.76 -13.51
N ASN A 157 9.95 11.83 -12.52
CA ASN A 157 11.37 11.90 -12.83
C ASN A 157 11.82 10.45 -13.02
N PRO A 158 11.91 9.93 -14.26
CA PRO A 158 12.27 8.54 -14.51
C PRO A 158 13.63 8.19 -13.88
N VAL A 159 14.49 9.19 -13.70
CA VAL A 159 15.77 9.11 -12.98
C VAL A 159 15.62 8.55 -11.57
N HIS A 160 14.61 8.95 -10.80
CA HIS A 160 14.44 8.48 -9.42
C HIS A 160 14.02 7.01 -9.36
N LEU A 161 13.13 6.58 -10.25
CA LEU A 161 12.71 5.19 -10.33
C LEU A 161 13.86 4.30 -10.82
N THR A 162 14.59 4.73 -11.84
CA THR A 162 15.77 4.03 -12.36
C THR A 162 16.86 3.92 -11.30
N VAL A 163 17.15 4.99 -10.55
CA VAL A 163 18.14 4.96 -9.46
C VAL A 163 17.73 4.00 -8.34
N VAL A 164 16.45 3.96 -7.98
CA VAL A 164 15.94 3.04 -6.95
C VAL A 164 15.96 1.58 -7.43
N LEU A 165 15.58 1.32 -8.69
CA LEU A 165 15.60 -0.02 -9.28
C LEU A 165 17.03 -0.54 -9.44
N THR A 166 17.94 0.29 -9.97
CA THR A 166 19.37 -0.04 -10.07
C THR A 166 19.96 -0.27 -8.69
N GLY A 167 19.62 0.56 -7.70
CA GLY A 167 20.05 0.36 -6.32
C GLY A 167 19.56 -0.97 -5.71
N CYS A 168 18.28 -1.33 -5.94
CA CYS A 168 17.74 -2.61 -5.49
C CYS A 168 18.43 -3.80 -6.15
N LEU A 169 18.69 -3.73 -7.46
CA LEU A 169 19.40 -4.77 -8.19
C LEU A 169 20.82 -4.98 -7.64
N VAL A 170 21.55 -3.90 -7.38
CA VAL A 170 22.90 -3.95 -6.79
C VAL A 170 22.88 -4.62 -5.42
N VAL A 171 21.92 -4.26 -4.55
CA VAL A 171 21.82 -4.86 -3.20
C VAL A 171 21.50 -6.36 -3.26
N VAL A 172 20.63 -6.78 -4.18
CA VAL A 172 20.33 -8.21 -4.40
C VAL A 172 21.58 -8.96 -4.87
N CYS A 173 22.31 -8.42 -5.85
CA CYS A 173 23.54 -9.02 -6.34
C CYS A 173 24.59 -9.15 -5.22
N LEU A 174 24.79 -8.11 -4.41
CA LEU A 174 25.72 -8.13 -3.28
C LEU A 174 25.32 -9.14 -2.20
N SER A 175 24.02 -9.32 -1.97
CA SER A 175 23.50 -10.31 -1.01
C SER A 175 23.73 -11.75 -1.48
N VAL A 176 23.62 -12.01 -2.79
CA VAL A 176 23.94 -13.32 -3.39
C VAL A 176 25.45 -13.60 -3.28
N ILE A 177 26.28 -12.60 -3.56
CA ILE A 177 27.75 -12.71 -3.44
C ILE A 177 28.15 -13.00 -1.98
N GLN A 178 27.62 -12.25 -1.01
CA GLN A 178 27.88 -12.50 0.41
C GLN A 178 27.41 -13.89 0.85
N GLY A 179 26.24 -14.36 0.39
CA GLY A 179 25.76 -15.71 0.66
C GLY A 179 26.70 -16.80 0.13
N HIS A 180 27.27 -16.61 -1.06
CA HIS A 180 28.24 -17.54 -1.63
C HIS A 180 29.53 -17.63 -0.80
N HIS A 181 30.08 -16.49 -0.37
CA HIS A 181 31.29 -16.45 0.45
C HIS A 181 31.09 -17.07 1.84
N ILE A 182 29.94 -16.83 2.48
CA ILE A 182 29.62 -17.44 3.78
C ILE A 182 29.51 -18.96 3.65
N LEU A 183 28.86 -19.46 2.60
CA LEU A 183 28.71 -20.91 2.39
C LEU A 183 30.07 -21.58 2.07
N ALA A 184 30.94 -20.89 1.32
CA ALA A 184 32.30 -21.33 1.05
C ALA A 184 33.17 -21.38 2.32
N ALA A 185 33.07 -20.35 3.18
CA ALA A 185 33.78 -20.31 4.46
C ALA A 185 33.32 -21.41 5.42
N ILE A 186 32.01 -21.68 5.51
CA ILE A 186 31.48 -22.78 6.34
C ILE A 186 32.03 -24.13 5.86
N ARG A 187 32.06 -24.39 4.55
CA ARG A 187 32.62 -25.64 4.00
C ARG A 187 34.11 -25.80 4.31
N ALA A 188 34.89 -24.72 4.25
CA ALA A 188 36.32 -24.75 4.53
C ALA A 188 36.65 -24.97 6.01
N VAL A 189 35.77 -24.55 6.92
CA VAL A 189 35.94 -24.76 8.38
C VAL A 189 35.44 -26.15 8.82
N CYS A 190 34.49 -26.74 8.09
CA CYS A 190 33.91 -28.05 8.41
C CYS A 190 34.65 -29.25 7.76
N THR A 191 35.76 -29.01 7.06
CA THR A 191 36.68 -30.04 6.53
C THR A 191 37.99 -30.03 7.28
#